data_AF-A0A954QJ57-F1
#
_entry.id   AF-A0A954QJ57-F1
#
_cell.length_a   1.000
_cell.length_b   1.000
_cell.length_c   1.000
_cell.angle_alpha   90.00
_cell.angle_beta   90.00
_cell.angle_gamma   90.00
#
_symmetry.space_group_name_H-M   'P 1'
#
loop_
_entity.id
_entity.type
_entity.pdbx_description
1 polymer ?
#
loop_
_entity_poly.entity_id
_entity_poly.type
_entity_poly.pdbx_seq_one_letter_code
_entity_poly.pdbx_strand_id
1 'polypeptide(L)'
;MTPYHEVFIPIMLLGGLIAGALSVVAGRKPGCLLPGLLLLIGVIAFWVALFIGSDMGYRAWQSMPDPPDEAFSDASALGALVFGWFPAGLFCAIVFGVVRIVRALSRWVNQDIDSNDEPPRNVIETGNPYQSP
;
A
#
# COMPACT_ATOMS: atom_id res chain seq x y z
N MET A 1 -2.82 -29.60 1.41
CA MET A 1 -2.29 -28.40 0.73
C MET A 1 -1.62 -28.87 -0.54
N THR A 2 -1.80 -28.18 -1.67
CA THR A 2 -1.05 -28.54 -2.88
C THR A 2 0.36 -27.95 -2.79
N PRO A 3 1.39 -28.58 -3.39
CA PRO A 3 2.77 -28.05 -3.42
C PRO A 3 2.86 -26.64 -4.03
N TYR A 4 1.88 -26.27 -4.87
CA TYR A 4 1.68 -24.88 -5.31
C TYR A 4 1.59 -23.89 -4.15
N HIS A 5 0.72 -24.16 -3.16
CA HIS A 5 0.48 -23.23 -2.05
C HIS A 5 1.70 -23.08 -1.16
N GLU A 6 2.48 -24.16 -0.98
CA GLU A 6 3.68 -24.17 -0.15
C GLU A 6 4.78 -23.26 -0.70
N VAL A 7 4.85 -23.11 -2.03
CA VAL A 7 5.82 -22.24 -2.70
C VAL A 7 5.24 -20.84 -2.94
N PHE A 8 3.99 -20.74 -3.39
CA PHE A 8 3.37 -19.48 -3.77
C PHE A 8 3.15 -18.54 -2.58
N ILE A 9 2.57 -19.04 -1.47
CA ILE A 9 2.20 -18.23 -0.30
C ILE A 9 3.41 -17.47 0.29
N PRO A 10 4.56 -18.10 0.61
CA PRO A 10 5.67 -17.37 1.22
C PRO A 10 6.27 -16.30 0.30
N ILE A 11 6.34 -16.57 -1.02
CA ILE A 11 6.83 -15.59 -2.00
C ILE A 11 5.87 -14.40 -2.08
N MET A 12 4.56 -14.67 -2.16
CA MET A 12 3.53 -13.65 -2.23
C MET A 12 3.47 -12.80 -0.94
N LEU A 13 3.59 -13.43 0.24
CA LEU A 13 3.68 -12.73 1.51
C LEU A 13 4.91 -11.83 1.60
N LEU A 14 6.08 -12.33 1.19
CA LEU A 14 7.31 -11.54 1.19
C LEU A 14 7.18 -10.31 0.28
N GLY A 15 6.69 -10.50 -0.96
CA GLY A 15 6.41 -9.42 -1.89
C GLY A 15 5.40 -8.40 -1.32
N GLY A 16 4.34 -8.90 -0.69
CA GLY A 16 3.31 -8.08 -0.04
C GLY A 16 3.85 -7.24 1.11
N LEU A 17 4.73 -7.80 1.95
CA LEU A 17 5.38 -7.08 3.05
C LEU A 17 6.28 -5.97 2.51
N ILE A 18 7.09 -6.25 1.48
CA ILE A 18 7.97 -5.25 0.85
C ILE A 18 7.14 -4.12 0.23
N ALA A 19 6.13 -4.47 -0.58
CA ALA A 19 5.27 -3.50 -1.25
C ALA A 19 4.45 -2.67 -0.25
N GLY A 20 3.96 -3.31 0.82
CA GLY A 20 3.26 -2.65 1.93
C GLY A 20 4.17 -1.67 2.66
N ALA A 21 5.38 -2.07 3.02
CA ALA A 21 6.35 -1.19 3.67
C ALA A 21 6.69 0.03 2.80
N LEU A 22 6.94 -0.17 1.51
CA LEU A 22 7.21 0.93 0.56
C LEU A 22 6.00 1.86 0.42
N SER A 23 4.78 1.32 0.32
CA SER A 23 3.54 2.11 0.24
C SER A 23 3.30 2.93 1.51
N VAL A 24 3.61 2.36 2.67
CA VAL A 24 3.53 3.06 3.96
C VAL A 24 4.55 4.20 4.05
N VAL A 25 5.79 3.96 3.63
CA VAL A 25 6.84 5.00 3.59
C VAL A 25 6.45 6.10 2.59
N ALA A 26 5.92 5.74 1.43
CA ALA A 26 5.42 6.68 0.42
C ALA A 26 4.31 7.58 0.98
N GLY A 27 3.36 7.01 1.73
CA GLY A 27 2.26 7.76 2.34
C GLY A 27 2.69 8.81 3.38
N ARG A 28 3.86 8.61 4.00
CA ARG A 28 4.40 9.54 5.02
C ARG A 28 5.22 10.70 4.43
N LYS A 29 5.80 10.53 3.24
CA LYS A 29 6.67 11.54 2.63
C LYS A 29 5.85 12.67 1.96
N PRO A 30 6.21 13.95 2.19
CA PRO A 30 5.60 15.06 1.46
C PRO A 30 6.06 15.08 0.00
N GLY A 31 5.21 15.59 -0.91
CA GLY A 31 5.48 15.68 -2.35
C GLY A 31 4.77 14.62 -3.19
N CYS A 32 5.07 14.62 -4.50
CA CYS A 32 4.47 13.71 -5.49
C CYS A 32 5.51 12.75 -6.09
N LEU A 33 6.70 13.24 -6.45
CA LEU A 33 7.75 12.46 -7.14
C LEU A 33 8.29 11.30 -6.30
N LEU A 34 8.78 11.57 -5.08
CA LEU A 34 9.38 10.53 -4.23
C LEU A 34 8.36 9.45 -3.80
N PRO A 35 7.14 9.80 -3.33
CA PRO A 35 6.11 8.80 -3.09
C PRO A 35 5.73 8.00 -4.33
N GLY A 36 5.64 8.65 -5.50
CA GLY A 36 5.34 7.99 -6.77
C GLY A 36 6.39 6.94 -7.13
N LEU A 37 7.68 7.25 -7.00
CA LEU A 37 8.77 6.30 -7.24
C LEU A 37 8.73 5.12 -6.26
N LEU A 38 8.47 5.37 -4.97
CA LEU A 38 8.35 4.32 -3.98
C LEU A 38 7.15 3.39 -4.26
N LEU A 39 6.03 3.95 -4.71
CA LEU A 39 4.86 3.16 -5.12
C LEU A 39 5.16 2.33 -6.37
N LEU A 40 5.83 2.91 -7.36
CA LEU A 40 6.23 2.17 -8.56
C LEU A 40 7.14 1.00 -8.22
N ILE A 41 8.14 1.21 -7.35
CA ILE A 41 9.02 0.13 -6.87
C ILE A 41 8.20 -0.92 -6.10
N GLY A 42 7.25 -0.51 -5.26
CA GLY A 42 6.35 -1.43 -4.55
C GLY A 42 5.48 -2.26 -5.48
N VAL A 43 4.91 -1.64 -6.51
CA VAL A 43 4.11 -2.32 -7.54
C VAL A 43 4.97 -3.34 -8.30
N ILE A 44 6.18 -2.96 -8.72
CA ILE A 44 7.11 -3.87 -9.39
C ILE A 44 7.49 -5.03 -8.46
N ALA A 45 7.82 -4.76 -7.20
CA ALA A 45 8.19 -5.80 -6.23
C ALA A 45 7.06 -6.81 -6.00
N PHE A 46 5.81 -6.34 -5.85
CA PHE A 46 4.66 -7.22 -5.69
C PHE A 46 4.34 -7.99 -6.97
N TRP A 47 4.42 -7.33 -8.12
CA TRP A 47 4.23 -7.96 -9.42
C TRP A 47 5.25 -9.08 -9.68
N VAL A 48 6.53 -8.83 -9.40
CA VAL A 48 7.60 -9.84 -9.51
C VAL A 48 7.32 -11.02 -8.58
N ALA A 49 6.90 -10.76 -7.34
CA ALA A 49 6.54 -11.82 -6.39
C ALA A 49 5.35 -12.66 -6.88
N LEU A 50 4.31 -12.01 -7.44
CA LEU A 50 3.18 -12.72 -8.06
C LEU A 50 3.63 -13.58 -9.24
N PHE A 51 4.47 -13.05 -10.12
CA PHE A 51 4.96 -13.76 -11.30
C PHE A 51 5.85 -14.95 -10.92
N ILE A 52 6.90 -14.73 -10.12
CA ILE A 52 7.82 -15.78 -9.67
C ILE A 52 7.09 -16.81 -8.81
N GLY A 53 6.25 -16.35 -7.88
CA GLY A 53 5.47 -17.25 -7.03
C GLY A 53 4.56 -18.15 -7.86
N SER A 54 3.93 -17.60 -8.89
CA SER A 54 3.06 -18.38 -9.78
C SER A 54 3.89 -19.40 -10.57
N ASP A 55 4.94 -18.98 -11.28
CA ASP A 55 5.79 -19.88 -12.08
C ASP A 55 6.38 -21.02 -11.22
N MET A 56 6.98 -20.69 -10.07
CA MET A 56 7.56 -21.70 -9.18
C MET A 56 6.51 -22.60 -8.54
N GLY A 57 5.34 -22.05 -8.19
CA GLY A 57 4.22 -22.83 -7.66
C GLY A 57 3.68 -23.84 -8.67
N TYR A 58 3.51 -23.44 -9.93
CA TYR A 58 3.05 -24.35 -10.99
C TYR A 58 4.09 -25.42 -11.31
N ARG A 59 5.39 -25.07 -11.36
CA ARG A 59 6.46 -26.07 -11.52
C ARG A 59 6.47 -27.11 -10.41
N ALA A 60 6.30 -26.68 -9.16
CA ALA A 60 6.21 -27.59 -8.01
C ALA A 60 4.95 -28.46 -8.06
N TRP A 61 3.85 -27.92 -8.60
CA TRP A 61 2.62 -28.67 -8.79
C TRP A 61 2.72 -29.69 -9.92
N GLN A 62 3.38 -29.36 -11.02
CA GLN A 62 3.65 -30.26 -12.14
C GLN A 62 4.64 -31.38 -11.78
N SER A 63 5.53 -31.15 -10.81
CA SER A 63 6.53 -32.14 -10.39
C SER A 63 6.00 -33.21 -9.43
N MET A 64 4.72 -33.16 -9.05
CA MET A 64 4.15 -34.17 -8.15
C MET A 64 3.95 -35.52 -8.87
N PRO A 65 3.96 -36.66 -8.15
CA PRO A 65 3.52 -37.92 -8.72
C PRO A 65 2.04 -37.84 -9.13
N ASP A 66 1.73 -38.24 -10.36
CA ASP A 66 0.40 -38.13 -10.98
C ASP A 66 -0.21 -36.71 -10.88
N PRO A 67 0.39 -35.71 -11.55
CA PRO A 67 -0.10 -34.34 -11.53
C PRO A 67 -1.47 -34.28 -12.22
N PRO A 68 -2.44 -33.55 -11.65
CA PRO A 68 -3.76 -33.41 -12.25
C PRO A 68 -3.70 -32.48 -13.48
N ASP A 69 -4.64 -32.63 -14.41
CA ASP A 69 -4.63 -31.89 -15.69
C ASP A 69 -4.63 -30.37 -15.49
N GLU A 70 -5.22 -29.86 -14.40
CA GLU A 70 -5.23 -28.42 -14.09
C GLU A 70 -3.83 -27.85 -13.81
N ALA A 71 -2.86 -28.68 -13.43
CA ALA A 71 -1.48 -28.26 -13.21
C ALA A 71 -0.77 -27.83 -14.51
N PHE A 72 -1.28 -28.24 -15.67
CA PHE A 72 -0.78 -27.88 -17.00
C PHE A 72 -1.59 -26.77 -17.68
N SER A 73 -2.49 -26.14 -16.94
CA SER A 73 -3.21 -24.95 -17.40
C SER A 73 -2.24 -23.77 -17.56
N ASP A 74 -1.83 -23.48 -18.80
CA ASP A 74 -0.93 -22.37 -19.18
C ASP A 74 -1.50 -20.96 -18.89
N ALA A 75 -2.77 -20.86 -18.47
CA ALA A 75 -3.43 -19.58 -18.22
C ALA A 75 -2.81 -18.79 -17.06
N SER A 76 -2.07 -19.45 -16.17
CA SER A 76 -1.68 -18.89 -14.88
C SER A 76 -0.44 -17.99 -14.92
N ALA A 77 0.64 -18.39 -15.60
CA ALA A 77 1.86 -17.61 -15.71
C ALA A 77 1.67 -16.38 -16.62
N LEU A 78 1.00 -16.57 -17.75
CA LEU A 78 0.56 -15.47 -18.63
C LEU A 78 -0.45 -14.56 -17.93
N GLY A 79 -1.37 -15.14 -17.14
CA GLY A 79 -2.32 -14.38 -16.33
C GLY A 79 -1.62 -13.50 -15.29
N ALA A 80 -0.65 -14.03 -14.55
CA ALA A 80 0.14 -13.28 -13.58
C ALA A 80 0.99 -12.18 -14.26
N LEU A 81 1.55 -12.46 -15.44
CA LEU A 81 2.35 -11.49 -16.19
C LEU A 81 1.51 -10.30 -16.68
N VAL A 82 0.33 -10.56 -17.26
CA VAL A 82 -0.52 -9.54 -17.91
C VAL A 82 -1.47 -8.87 -16.92
N PHE A 83 -2.09 -9.64 -16.03
CA PHE A 83 -3.09 -9.13 -15.09
C PHE A 83 -2.51 -8.81 -13.71
N GLY A 84 -1.32 -9.29 -13.35
CA GLY A 84 -0.72 -9.07 -12.03
C GLY A 84 -0.44 -7.60 -11.71
N TRP A 85 -0.39 -6.72 -12.72
CA TRP A 85 -0.22 -5.28 -12.53
C TRP A 85 -1.41 -4.64 -11.79
N PHE A 86 -2.62 -5.11 -12.07
CA PHE A 86 -3.84 -4.58 -11.45
C PHE A 86 -3.91 -4.84 -9.93
N PRO A 87 -3.79 -6.09 -9.43
CA PRO A 87 -3.78 -6.35 -8.00
C PRO A 87 -2.56 -5.70 -7.32
N ALA A 88 -1.40 -5.63 -7.98
CA ALA A 88 -0.23 -4.94 -7.45
C ALA A 88 -0.46 -3.42 -7.27
N GLY A 89 -0.97 -2.76 -8.31
CA GLY A 89 -1.31 -1.35 -8.29
C GLY A 89 -2.39 -1.04 -7.25
N LEU A 90 -3.46 -1.84 -7.23
CA LEU A 90 -4.57 -1.68 -6.31
C LEU A 90 -4.13 -1.84 -4.85
N PHE A 91 -3.34 -2.87 -4.54
CA PHE A 91 -2.81 -3.11 -3.21
C PHE A 91 -1.98 -1.91 -2.72
N CYS A 92 -1.00 -1.47 -3.52
CA CYS A 92 -0.16 -0.32 -3.18
C CYS A 92 -0.97 0.97 -3.02
N ALA A 93 -1.94 1.21 -3.91
CA ALA A 93 -2.80 2.39 -3.88
C ALA A 93 -3.69 2.43 -2.63
N ILE A 94 -4.28 1.30 -2.23
CA ILE A 94 -5.09 1.20 -1.01
C ILE A 94 -4.24 1.49 0.22
N VAL A 95 -3.08 0.83 0.37
CA VAL A 95 -2.20 1.03 1.53
C VAL A 95 -1.74 2.49 1.61
N PHE A 96 -1.34 3.07 0.49
CA PHE A 96 -0.97 4.48 0.39
C PHE A 96 -2.12 5.42 0.77
N GLY A 97 -3.32 5.18 0.23
CA GLY A 97 -4.53 5.94 0.48
C GLY A 97 -4.92 5.92 1.96
N VAL A 98 -4.93 4.73 2.58
CA VAL A 98 -5.20 4.56 4.01
C VAL A 98 -4.22 5.38 4.85
N VAL A 99 -2.92 5.31 4.57
CA VAL A 99 -1.91 6.07 5.33
C VAL A 99 -2.12 7.58 5.20
N ARG A 100 -2.50 8.07 4.02
CA ARG A 100 -2.82 9.48 3.81
C ARG A 100 -4.10 9.90 4.52
N ILE A 101 -5.16 9.10 4.46
CA ILE A 101 -6.44 9.38 5.13
C ILE A 101 -6.24 9.43 6.65
N VAL A 102 -5.56 8.43 7.22
CA VAL A 102 -5.26 8.40 8.66
C VAL A 102 -4.48 9.64 9.07
N ARG A 103 -3.46 10.03 8.29
CA ARG A 103 -2.66 11.22 8.59
C ARG A 103 -3.43 12.52 8.42
N ALA A 104 -4.37 12.59 7.47
CA ALA A 104 -5.28 13.72 7.35
C ALA A 104 -6.19 13.78 8.58
N LEU A 105 -6.88 12.70 8.92
CA LEU A 105 -7.76 12.63 10.09
C LEU A 105 -7.05 13.00 11.39
N SER A 106 -5.83 12.49 11.64
CA SER A 106 -5.06 12.87 12.83
C SER A 106 -4.71 14.36 12.89
N ARG A 107 -4.53 15.03 11.75
CA ARG A 107 -4.30 16.48 11.72
C ARG A 107 -5.56 17.26 12.01
N TRP A 108 -6.69 16.84 11.44
CA TRP A 108 -7.98 17.47 11.69
C TRP A 108 -8.36 17.37 13.17
N VAL A 109 -8.26 16.16 13.77
CA VAL A 109 -8.55 15.95 15.18
C VAL A 109 -7.66 16.79 16.10
N ASN A 110 -6.36 16.90 15.81
CA ASN A 110 -5.47 17.74 16.61
C ASN A 110 -5.78 19.25 16.49
N GLN A 111 -6.23 19.71 15.31
CA GLN A 111 -6.62 21.12 15.13
C GLN A 111 -7.88 21.47 15.94
N ASP A 112 -8.85 20.56 16.00
CA ASP A 112 -10.08 20.77 16.77
C ASP A 112 -9.79 20.89 18.28
N ILE A 113 -8.84 20.13 18.81
CA ILE A 113 -8.43 20.22 20.22
C ILE A 113 -7.78 21.58 20.52
N ASP A 114 -6.79 22.00 19.72
CA ASP A 114 -6.11 23.30 19.91
C ASP A 114 -7.10 24.49 19.79
N SER A 115 -8.09 24.40 18.90
CA SER A 115 -9.08 25.47 18.71
C SER A 115 -10.06 25.62 19.88
N ASN A 116 -10.33 24.55 20.62
CA ASN A 116 -11.24 24.57 21.77
C ASN A 116 -10.55 25.01 23.07
N ASP A 117 -9.22 24.96 23.12
CA ASP A 117 -8.41 25.40 24.25
C ASP A 117 -7.97 26.87 24.15
N GLU A 118 -8.30 27.60 23.08
CA GLU A 118 -8.18 29.06 23.10
C GLU A 118 -9.21 29.64 24.09
N PRO A 119 -8.79 30.19 25.25
CA PRO A 119 -9.73 30.90 26.11
C PRO A 119 -10.34 32.05 25.29
N PRO A 120 -11.61 32.44 25.56
CA PRO A 120 -12.22 33.55 24.86
C PRO A 120 -11.24 34.72 24.87
N ARG A 121 -10.88 35.18 23.68
CA ARG A 121 -10.00 36.33 23.46
C ARG A 121 -10.64 37.49 24.22
N ASN A 122 -10.23 37.68 25.47
CA ASN A 122 -10.52 38.89 26.20
C ASN A 122 -9.86 39.96 25.35
N VAL A 123 -10.68 40.67 24.58
CA VAL A 123 -10.28 41.90 23.92
C VAL A 123 -9.89 42.80 25.07
N ILE A 124 -8.60 42.82 25.37
CA ILE A 124 -8.04 43.79 26.29
C ILE A 124 -8.27 45.10 25.54
N GLU A 125 -9.26 45.86 25.98
CA GLU A 125 -9.36 47.31 25.73
C GLU A 125 -8.08 47.91 26.30
N THR A 126 -6.99 47.78 25.54
CA THR A 126 -5.89 48.70 25.66
C THR A 126 -6.52 50.04 25.35
N GLY A 127 -6.51 50.99 26.29
CA GLY A 127 -7.01 52.36 26.11
C GLY A 127 -6.22 53.14 25.06
N ASN A 128 -5.98 52.51 23.92
CA ASN A 128 -5.23 52.92 22.77
C ASN A 128 -6.23 53.55 21.80
N PRO A 129 -6.18 54.88 21.59
CA PRO A 129 -7.12 55.59 20.74
C PRO A 129 -7.03 55.21 19.25
N TYR A 130 -6.10 54.33 18.87
CA TYR A 130 -5.90 53.85 17.50
C TYR A 130 -6.50 52.46 17.22
N GLN A 131 -7.17 51.81 18.18
CA GLN A 131 -7.96 50.61 17.88
C GLN A 131 -9.28 51.02 17.23
N SER A 132 -9.41 50.74 15.94
CA SER A 132 -10.67 50.87 15.20
C SER A 132 -11.68 49.80 15.67
N PRO A 133 -12.99 50.14 15.72
CA PRO A 133 -14.07 49.25 16.16
C PRO A 133 -14.21 47.99 15.31
#